data_AF-A0A7C1XHV7-F1
#
_entry.id   AF-A0A7C1XHV7-F1
#
_cell.length_a   1.000
_cell.length_b   1.000
_cell.length_c   1.000
_cell.angle_alpha   90.00
_cell.angle_beta   90.00
_cell.angle_gamma   90.00
#
_symmetry.space_group_name_H-M   'P 1'
#
loop_
_entity.id
_entity.type
_entity.pdbx_description
1 polymer ?
#
loop_
_entity_poly.entity_id
_entity_poly.type
_entity_poly.pdbx_seq_one_letter_code
_entity_poly.pdbx_strand_id
1 'polypeptide(L)'
;MGLFDFAKNIGHKLFGKDDDPADAIKKHIEEDNPGIEGLEVEYEDGVAKIKGKTDNPEALEKAILMAGNVEGVERVEAEVESP
;
A
#
# COMPACT_ATOMS: atom_id res chain seq x y z
N MET A 1 8.98 3.84 -11.04
CA MET A 1 9.01 3.48 -9.61
C MET A 1 8.96 4.76 -8.80
N GLY A 2 7.86 4.98 -8.09
CA GLY A 2 7.67 6.15 -7.22
C GLY A 2 7.97 5.79 -5.78
N LEU A 3 8.56 6.71 -5.03
CA LEU A 3 8.88 6.55 -3.61
C LEU A 3 8.16 7.63 -2.80
N PHE A 4 7.48 7.22 -1.74
CA PHE A 4 6.69 8.12 -0.90
C PHE A 4 6.99 7.84 0.58
N ASP A 5 7.37 8.87 1.33
CA ASP A 5 7.63 8.77 2.77
C ASP A 5 6.39 9.21 3.59
N PHE A 6 6.13 8.50 4.69
CA PHE A 6 4.97 8.67 5.57
C PHE A 6 5.40 8.70 7.05
N ALA A 7 4.51 9.18 7.92
CA ALA A 7 4.77 9.23 9.35
C ALA A 7 4.45 7.89 10.02
N LYS A 8 5.48 7.09 10.33
CA LYS A 8 5.37 5.72 10.90
C LYS A 8 4.36 5.54 12.05
N ASN A 9 4.21 6.55 12.91
CA ASN A 9 3.40 6.47 14.13
C ASN A 9 1.97 7.03 13.97
N ILE A 10 1.56 7.39 12.76
CA ILE A 10 0.26 8.01 12.48
C ILE A 10 -0.36 7.27 11.31
N GLY A 11 -1.54 6.67 11.52
CA GLY A 11 -2.26 5.96 10.47
C GLY A 11 -3.32 5.01 11.02
N HIS A 12 -3.98 4.29 10.11
CA HIS A 12 -4.96 3.28 10.47
C HIS A 12 -4.24 2.04 11.00
N LYS A 13 -4.61 1.58 12.20
CA LYS A 13 -4.09 0.33 12.74
C LYS A 13 -4.75 -0.86 12.04
N LEU A 14 -4.05 -1.48 11.09
CA LEU A 14 -4.56 -2.62 10.29
C LEU A 14 -4.03 -3.98 10.77
N PHE A 15 -2.83 -4.02 11.36
CA PHE A 15 -2.16 -5.26 11.76
C PHE A 15 -1.50 -5.10 13.14
N GLY A 16 -1.35 -6.23 13.84
CA GLY A 16 -0.63 -6.35 15.11
C GLY A 16 0.73 -7.05 14.96
N LYS A 17 1.27 -7.55 16.09
CA LYS A 17 2.53 -8.33 16.10
C LYS A 17 2.40 -9.73 15.50
N ASP A 18 1.18 -10.25 15.41
CA ASP A 18 0.88 -11.63 15.01
C ASP A 18 0.16 -11.72 13.66
N ASP A 19 -0.14 -10.58 13.02
CA ASP A 19 -0.77 -10.51 11.71
C ASP A 19 0.29 -10.34 10.62
N ASP A 20 -0.02 -10.78 9.40
CA ASP A 20 0.77 -10.46 8.22
C ASP A 20 0.43 -9.04 7.74
N PRO A 21 1.34 -8.06 7.87
CA PRO A 21 1.08 -6.68 7.48
C PRO A 21 0.79 -6.55 5.98
N ALA A 22 1.43 -7.37 5.15
CA ALA A 22 1.30 -7.30 3.70
C ALA A 22 -0.13 -7.67 3.27
N ASP A 23 -0.67 -8.76 3.81
CA ASP A 23 -2.03 -9.22 3.55
C ASP A 23 -3.07 -8.22 4.06
N ALA A 24 -2.87 -7.64 5.25
CA ALA A 24 -3.77 -6.63 5.82
C ALA A 24 -3.82 -5.35 4.98
N ILE A 25 -2.66 -4.84 4.53
CA ILE A 25 -2.56 -3.66 3.67
C ILE A 25 -3.20 -3.97 2.30
N LYS A 26 -2.87 -5.13 1.71
CA LYS A 26 -3.45 -5.57 0.43
C LYS A 26 -4.96 -5.56 0.49
N LYS A 27 -5.54 -6.23 1.48
CA LYS A 27 -6.99 -6.31 1.64
C LYS A 27 -7.62 -4.93 1.81
N HIS A 28 -7.00 -4.06 2.61
CA HIS A 28 -7.48 -2.70 2.79
C HIS A 28 -7.52 -1.90 1.48
N ILE A 29 -6.50 -2.04 0.63
CA ILE A 29 -6.47 -1.41 -0.69
C ILE A 29 -7.54 -2.03 -1.60
N GLU A 30 -7.72 -3.35 -1.62
CA GLU A 30 -8.71 -4.01 -2.49
C GLU A 30 -10.16 -3.67 -2.09
N GLU A 31 -10.45 -3.52 -0.79
CA GLU A 31 -11.80 -3.20 -0.30
C GLU A 31 -12.26 -1.78 -0.69
N ASP A 32 -11.34 -0.81 -0.69
CA ASP A 32 -11.67 0.61 -0.91
C ASP A 32 -11.18 1.17 -2.26
N ASN A 33 -10.32 0.44 -2.98
CA ASN A 33 -9.72 0.89 -4.23
C ASN A 33 -9.65 -0.23 -5.30
N PRO A 34 -10.82 -0.67 -5.82
CA PRO A 34 -10.89 -1.61 -6.93
C PRO A 34 -10.43 -0.92 -8.22
N GLY A 35 -9.14 -0.94 -8.48
CA GLY A 35 -8.56 -0.34 -9.69
C GLY A 35 -7.16 -0.85 -10.04
N ILE A 36 -6.54 -1.68 -9.20
CA ILE A 36 -5.24 -2.29 -9.47
C ILE A 36 -5.45 -3.77 -9.78
N GLU A 37 -5.12 -4.16 -10.99
CA GLU A 37 -5.07 -5.56 -11.42
C GLU A 37 -3.77 -6.21 -10.94
N GLY A 38 -3.88 -7.43 -10.42
CA GLY A 38 -2.73 -8.19 -9.92
C GLY A 38 -2.03 -7.50 -8.74
N LEU A 39 -2.80 -6.88 -7.84
CA LEU A 39 -2.25 -6.22 -6.66
C LEU A 39 -1.47 -7.21 -5.79
N GLU A 40 -0.17 -6.95 -5.66
CA GLU A 40 0.73 -7.62 -4.73
C GLU A 40 1.26 -6.57 -3.75
N VAL A 41 1.27 -6.92 -2.47
CA VAL A 41 1.82 -6.09 -1.42
C VAL A 41 2.87 -6.89 -0.68
N GLU A 42 4.00 -6.27 -0.40
CA GLU A 42 5.03 -6.81 0.49
C GLU A 42 5.30 -5.77 1.58
N TYR A 43 5.60 -6.21 2.80
CA TYR A 43 5.91 -5.31 3.89
C TYR A 43 7.21 -5.74 4.58
N GLU A 44 8.17 -4.83 4.66
CA GLU A 44 9.47 -5.06 5.27
C GLU A 44 9.89 -3.86 6.13
N ASP A 45 10.01 -4.05 7.44
CA ASP A 45 10.52 -3.08 8.43
C ASP A 45 9.87 -1.67 8.41
N GLY A 46 8.63 -1.55 7.93
CA GLY A 46 7.93 -0.26 7.76
C GLY A 46 7.86 0.23 6.32
N VAL A 47 8.43 -0.51 5.38
CA VAL A 47 8.32 -0.23 3.95
C VAL A 47 7.24 -1.14 3.35
N ALA A 48 6.21 -0.54 2.77
CA ALA A 48 5.19 -1.25 2.00
C ALA A 48 5.51 -1.14 0.50
N LYS A 49 5.78 -2.27 -0.15
CA LYS A 49 5.98 -2.35 -1.61
C LYS A 49 4.66 -2.77 -2.24
N ILE A 50 4.20 -2.00 -3.22
CA ILE A 50 2.96 -2.25 -3.94
C ILE A 50 3.30 -2.50 -5.40
N LYS A 51 2.88 -3.65 -5.92
CA LYS A 51 3.07 -4.06 -7.31
C LYS A 51 1.72 -4.33 -7.95
N GLY A 52 1.65 -4.13 -9.27
CA GLY A 52 0.47 -4.47 -10.05
C GLY A 52 0.39 -3.65 -11.32
N LYS A 53 -0.80 -3.59 -11.90
CA LYS A 53 -1.09 -2.78 -13.09
C LYS A 53 -2.41 -2.04 -12.91
N THR A 54 -2.49 -0.81 -13.38
CA THR A 54 -3.75 -0.06 -13.41
C THR A 54 -3.82 0.77 -14.68
N ASP A 55 -5.00 0.91 -15.27
CA ASP A 55 -5.26 1.88 -16.33
C ASP A 55 -5.74 3.23 -15.77
N ASN A 56 -5.85 3.35 -14.43
CA ASN A 56 -6.34 4.55 -13.76
C ASN A 56 -5.26 5.13 -12.81
N PRO A 57 -4.63 6.27 -13.16
CA PRO A 57 -3.64 6.90 -12.29
C PRO A 57 -4.21 7.33 -10.93
N GLU A 58 -5.50 7.66 -10.84
CA GLU A 58 -6.15 7.98 -9.55
C GLU A 58 -6.20 6.75 -8.63
N ALA A 59 -6.36 5.55 -9.19
CA ALA A 59 -6.31 4.30 -8.41
C ALA A 59 -4.90 4.03 -7.88
N LEU A 60 -3.86 4.34 -8.65
CA LEU A 60 -2.48 4.26 -8.17
C LEU A 60 -2.24 5.21 -6.98
N GLU A 61 -2.55 6.49 -7.14
CA GLU A 61 -2.36 7.50 -6.09
C GLU A 61 -3.15 7.14 -4.82
N LYS A 62 -4.38 6.66 -4.98
CA LYS A 62 -5.20 6.21 -3.86
C LYS A 62 -4.56 5.03 -3.15
N ALA A 63 -4.09 4.00 -3.85
CA ALA A 63 -3.44 2.84 -3.22
C ALA A 63 -2.19 3.23 -2.43
N ILE A 64 -1.38 4.14 -2.97
CA ILE A 64 -0.18 4.67 -2.29
C ILE A 64 -0.57 5.35 -0.98
N LEU A 65 -1.58 6.22 -1.01
CA LEU A 65 -2.07 6.91 0.19
C LEU A 65 -2.67 5.94 1.20
N MET A 66 -3.41 4.93 0.75
CA MET A 66 -4.02 3.94 1.63
C MET A 66 -2.97 3.07 2.31
N ALA A 67 -1.94 2.62 1.59
CA ALA A 67 -0.83 1.87 2.18
C ALA A 67 0.01 2.72 3.14
N GLY A 68 0.28 3.97 2.78
CA GLY A 68 1.09 4.88 3.59
C GLY A 68 0.38 5.38 4.84
N ASN A 69 -0.95 5.48 4.82
CA ASN A 69 -1.76 5.87 5.97
C ASN A 69 -2.08 4.67 6.88
N VAL A 70 -1.14 3.75 7.04
CA VAL A 70 -1.23 2.59 7.94
C VAL A 70 -0.21 2.75 9.04
N GLU A 71 -0.65 2.56 10.29
CA GLU A 71 0.25 2.63 11.45
C GLU A 71 1.34 1.56 11.32
N GLY A 72 2.61 1.98 11.34
CA GLY A 72 3.78 1.12 11.11
C GLY A 72 4.43 1.31 9.74
N VAL A 73 3.72 1.87 8.75
CA VAL A 73 4.27 2.18 7.43
C VAL A 73 4.94 3.56 7.45
N GLU A 74 6.23 3.59 7.17
CA GLU A 74 7.02 4.81 7.02
C GLU A 74 7.35 5.14 5.57
N ARG A 75 7.24 4.17 4.67
CA ARG A 75 7.59 4.34 3.27
C ARG A 75 6.75 3.43 2.40
N VAL A 76 6.36 3.93 1.23
CA VAL A 76 5.67 3.17 0.20
C VAL A 76 6.49 3.19 -1.08
N GLU A 77 6.77 2.01 -1.62
CA GLU A 77 7.39 1.83 -2.93
C GLU A 77 6.32 1.35 -3.91
N ALA A 78 6.01 2.17 -4.92
CA ALA A 78 5.01 1.83 -5.92
C ALA A 78 5.68 1.38 -7.24
N GLU A 79 5.47 0.11 -7.54
CA GLU A 79 5.85 -0.61 -8.76
C GLU A 79 4.58 -1.02 -9.53
N VAL A 80 3.67 -0.06 -9.71
CA VAL A 80 2.45 -0.26 -10.47
C VAL A 80 2.64 0.29 -11.88
N GLU A 81 2.41 -0.53 -12.90
CA GLU A 81 2.36 -0.08 -14.29
C GLU A 81 1.08 0.72 -14.52
N SER A 82 1.23 2.01 -14.89
CA SER A 82 0.14 2.93 -15.22
C SER A 82 0.38 3.55 -16.61
N PRO A 83 -0.67 3.83 -17.40
CA PRO A 83 -0.56 4.47 -18.72
C PRO A 83 -0.05 5.92 -18.66
#